data_AF-R7T7L7-F1
#
_entry.id   AF-R7T7L7-F1
#
_cell.length_a   1.000
_cell.length_b   1.000
_cell.length_c   1.000
_cell.angle_alpha   90.00
_cell.angle_beta   90.00
_cell.angle_gamma   90.00
#
_symmetry.space_group_name_H-M   'P 1'
#
loop_
_entity.id
_entity.type
_entity.pdbx_description
1 polymer ?
#
loop_
_entity_poly.entity_id
_entity_poly.type
_entity_poly.pdbx_seq_one_letter_code
_entity_poly.pdbx_strand_id
1 'polypeptide(L)'
;KPLESELAEYADSATKGLIVVTFGSMSRQIPSDVMQKMLNVFGHFPTISSSYGTLKISTKASPGNVKLSKWVPQIDLFAHRNTKLFIGHGGNNGQMEAVYYGLPMATLPIFGDQFYNAQRITARNYDRVVNIREFTKDELYEAIADVLGNQTYADNIQKCSRIFHSMRDPHERLLFWVDHVLRFGGDHLRPTYMDLTLWKFFMLDVVGAILVFLLATVYCIWK
;
A
#
# COMPACT_ATOMS: atom_id res chain seq x y z
N LYS A 1 16.91 11.41 7.05
CA LYS A 1 17.99 12.23 6.45
C LYS A 1 17.35 13.58 6.12
N PRO A 2 18.00 14.75 6.14
CA PRO A 2 17.31 15.96 5.70
C PRO A 2 16.85 15.77 4.24
N LEU A 3 15.63 16.20 3.93
CA LEU A 3 15.06 16.15 2.59
C LEU A 3 15.94 16.95 1.62
N GLU A 4 16.17 16.46 0.40
CA GLU A 4 16.97 17.20 -0.61
C GLU A 4 16.36 18.58 -0.89
N SER A 5 17.21 19.59 -1.15
CA SER A 5 16.80 21.00 -1.10
C SER A 5 15.62 21.36 -2.00
N GLU A 6 15.53 20.86 -3.24
CA GLU A 6 14.42 21.22 -4.14
C GLU A 6 13.08 20.65 -3.65
N LEU A 7 13.06 19.39 -3.20
CA LEU A 7 11.84 18.79 -2.64
C LEU A 7 11.49 19.41 -1.28
N ALA A 8 12.49 19.83 -0.51
CA ALA A 8 12.32 20.50 0.78
C ALA A 8 11.65 21.86 0.60
N GLU A 9 12.20 22.70 -0.27
CA GLU A 9 11.65 24.01 -0.60
C GLU A 9 10.21 23.88 -1.11
N TYR A 10 9.94 22.91 -1.98
CA TYR A 10 8.58 22.66 -2.46
C TYR A 10 7.65 22.20 -1.33
N ALA A 11 8.08 21.23 -0.51
CA ALA A 11 7.30 20.74 0.62
C ALA A 11 7.01 21.84 1.65
N ASP A 12 7.97 22.73 1.91
CA ASP A 12 7.81 23.90 2.78
C ASP A 12 6.82 24.91 2.20
N SER A 13 6.83 25.13 0.88
CA SER A 13 5.87 26.03 0.20
C SER A 13 4.43 25.51 0.18
N ALA A 14 4.23 24.20 0.33
CA ALA A 14 2.94 23.51 0.29
C ALA A 14 2.09 23.68 1.57
N THR A 15 1.89 24.93 2.01
CA THR A 15 1.17 25.28 3.26
C THR A 15 -0.30 24.85 3.28
N LYS A 16 -0.92 24.63 2.11
CA LYS A 16 -2.31 24.16 1.97
C LYS A 16 -2.48 22.65 2.13
N GLY A 17 -1.40 21.93 2.41
CA GLY A 17 -1.38 20.47 2.51
C GLY A 17 -0.70 19.84 1.31
N LEU A 18 0.40 19.16 1.58
CA LEU A 18 1.17 18.39 0.61
C LEU A 18 0.60 16.97 0.51
N ILE A 19 0.43 16.52 -0.72
CA ILE A 19 0.12 15.13 -1.08
C ILE A 19 1.41 14.44 -1.53
N VAL A 20 1.67 13.25 -0.98
CA VAL A 20 2.77 12.39 -1.41
C VAL A 20 2.19 11.20 -2.18
N VAL A 21 2.67 10.96 -3.40
CA VAL A 21 2.16 9.89 -4.26
C VAL A 21 3.27 8.92 -4.63
N THR A 22 3.07 7.63 -4.38
CA THR A 22 3.99 6.58 -4.83
C THR A 22 3.33 5.19 -4.79
N PHE A 23 3.54 4.43 -5.87
CA PHE A 23 3.01 3.08 -6.05
C PHE A 23 4.06 1.99 -5.79
N GLY A 24 5.22 2.36 -5.24
CA GLY A 24 6.34 1.46 -4.98
C GLY A 24 7.10 1.03 -6.24
N SER A 25 8.25 0.39 -6.05
CA SER A 25 9.16 -0.02 -7.12
C SER A 25 8.70 -1.25 -7.91
N MET A 26 7.71 -1.98 -7.40
CA MET A 26 7.12 -3.16 -8.03
C MET A 26 6.06 -2.79 -9.08
N SER A 27 5.46 -1.61 -8.96
CA SER A 27 4.44 -1.09 -9.88
C SER A 27 5.09 -0.40 -11.07
N ARG A 28 5.74 -1.19 -11.94
CA ARG A 28 6.61 -0.68 -13.01
C ARG A 28 5.89 -0.22 -14.27
N GLN A 29 4.58 -0.46 -14.38
CA GLN A 29 3.83 -0.25 -15.63
C GLN A 29 2.42 0.28 -15.37
N ILE A 30 2.31 1.48 -14.81
CA ILE A 30 1.03 2.19 -14.82
C ILE A 30 0.82 2.73 -16.25
N PRO A 31 -0.30 2.42 -16.93
CA PRO A 31 -0.59 2.93 -18.26
C PRO A 31 -0.52 4.46 -18.33
N SER A 32 -0.02 5.00 -19.43
CA SER A 32 0.22 6.45 -19.56
C SER A 32 -1.05 7.28 -19.50
N ASP A 33 -2.16 6.75 -20.01
CA ASP A 33 -3.49 7.35 -19.95
C ASP A 33 -4.01 7.43 -18.50
N VAL A 34 -3.85 6.36 -17.73
CA VAL A 34 -4.21 6.32 -16.29
C VAL A 34 -3.37 7.33 -15.51
N MET A 35 -2.06 7.37 -15.75
CA MET A 35 -1.19 8.33 -15.07
C MET A 35 -1.47 9.78 -15.48
N GLN A 36 -1.75 10.07 -16.75
CA GLN A 36 -2.18 11.42 -17.17
C GLN A 36 -3.50 11.82 -16.49
N LYS A 37 -4.44 10.88 -16.36
CA LYS A 37 -5.70 11.11 -15.64
C LYS A 37 -5.44 11.46 -14.16
N MET A 38 -4.56 10.73 -13.49
CA MET A 38 -4.13 11.04 -12.12
C MET A 38 -3.43 12.40 -12.02
N LEU A 39 -2.45 12.69 -12.89
CA LEU A 39 -1.72 13.96 -12.87
C LEU A 39 -2.63 15.16 -13.07
N ASN A 40 -3.65 15.06 -13.92
CA ASN A 40 -4.66 16.10 -14.08
C ASN A 40 -5.36 16.42 -12.75
N VAL A 41 -5.74 15.40 -11.99
CA VAL A 41 -6.37 15.57 -10.67
C VAL A 41 -5.38 16.11 -9.64
N PHE A 42 -4.15 15.57 -9.62
CA PHE A 42 -3.10 16.03 -8.71
C PHE A 42 -2.72 17.49 -8.95
N GLY A 43 -2.89 18.02 -10.17
CA GLY A 43 -2.65 19.43 -10.46
C GLY A 43 -3.50 20.42 -9.65
N HIS A 44 -4.59 19.96 -9.02
CA HIS A 44 -5.41 20.77 -8.13
C HIS A 44 -4.82 20.91 -6.71
N PHE A 45 -3.79 20.13 -6.37
CA PHE A 45 -3.23 20.06 -5.03
C PHE A 45 -1.70 20.13 -5.05
N PRO A 46 -1.03 20.73 -4.05
CA PRO A 46 0.41 20.61 -3.91
C PRO A 46 0.82 19.13 -3.79
N THR A 47 1.55 18.60 -4.77
CA THR A 47 1.79 17.15 -4.88
C THR A 47 3.25 16.85 -5.21
N ILE A 48 3.89 15.93 -4.46
CA ILE A 48 5.13 15.27 -4.88
C ILE A 48 4.78 13.85 -5.28
N SER A 49 5.06 13.49 -6.53
CA SER A 49 4.73 12.18 -7.08
C SER A 49 5.95 11.47 -7.63
N SER A 50 6.05 10.17 -7.33
CA SER A 50 7.06 9.29 -7.89
C SER A 50 6.79 9.07 -9.39
N SER A 51 7.80 9.33 -10.21
CA SER A 51 7.82 8.98 -11.63
C SER A 51 8.34 7.55 -11.87
N TYR A 52 8.52 6.74 -10.82
CA TYR A 52 8.99 5.37 -10.96
C TYR A 52 7.88 4.51 -11.61
N GLY A 53 8.20 3.87 -12.74
CA GLY A 53 7.21 3.11 -13.55
C GLY A 53 6.53 3.90 -14.67
N THR A 54 6.87 5.19 -14.86
CA THR A 54 6.28 6.06 -15.89
C THR A 54 7.30 6.48 -16.94
N LEU A 55 8.05 5.52 -17.52
CA LEU A 55 9.15 5.74 -18.47
C LEU A 55 8.80 6.56 -19.73
N LYS A 56 7.53 6.98 -19.93
CA LYS A 56 7.06 7.66 -21.14
C LYS A 56 6.36 9.00 -20.91
N ILE A 57 6.24 9.50 -19.68
CA ILE A 57 5.58 10.79 -19.44
C ILE A 57 6.63 11.89 -19.51
N SER A 58 6.52 12.73 -20.54
CA SER A 58 7.29 13.96 -20.64
C SER A 58 6.99 14.82 -19.41
N THR A 59 8.02 15.12 -18.62
CA THR A 59 7.95 16.02 -17.45
C THR A 59 7.41 17.41 -17.80
N LYS A 60 7.39 17.78 -19.08
CA LYS A 60 6.81 19.03 -19.60
C LYS A 60 5.27 19.08 -19.55
N ALA A 61 4.59 17.96 -19.30
CA ALA A 61 3.13 17.89 -19.20
C ALA A 61 2.61 17.85 -17.76
N SER A 62 3.49 17.97 -16.75
CA SER A 62 3.06 17.96 -15.35
C SER A 62 2.46 19.32 -14.96
N PRO A 63 1.29 19.38 -14.31
CA PRO A 63 0.73 20.64 -13.83
C PRO A 63 1.68 21.34 -12.86
N GLY A 64 1.61 22.67 -12.77
CA GLY A 64 2.54 23.46 -11.94
C GLY A 64 2.56 23.10 -10.46
N ASN A 65 1.49 22.46 -9.94
CA ASN A 65 1.39 21.99 -8.56
C ASN A 65 1.86 20.53 -8.36
N VAL A 66 2.50 19.92 -9.35
CA VAL A 66 2.99 18.55 -9.25
C VAL A 66 4.49 18.52 -9.49
N LYS A 67 5.24 18.07 -8.49
CA LYS A 67 6.67 17.77 -8.59
C LYS A 67 6.86 16.28 -8.84
N LEU A 68 7.31 15.94 -10.04
CA LEU A 68 7.69 14.58 -10.41
C LEU A 68 9.14 14.31 -10.00
N SER A 69 9.38 13.26 -9.23
CA SER A 69 10.72 12.79 -8.90
C SER A 69 10.88 11.31 -9.23
N LYS A 70 12.05 10.92 -9.76
CA LYS A 70 12.39 9.50 -9.94
C LYS A 70 12.42 8.75 -8.62
N TRP A 71 12.80 9.44 -7.55
CA TRP A 71 12.87 8.85 -6.22
C TRP A 71 12.22 9.80 -5.22
N VAL A 72 11.25 9.26 -4.49
CA VAL A 72 10.55 9.99 -3.44
C VAL A 72 11.16 9.57 -2.11
N PRO A 73 11.81 10.48 -1.35
CA PRO A 73 12.25 10.20 0.02
C PRO A 73 11.02 10.11 0.94
N GLN A 74 10.28 9.00 0.81
CA GLN A 74 8.92 8.82 1.34
C GLN A 74 8.82 9.07 2.85
N ILE A 75 9.72 8.48 3.63
CA ILE A 75 9.76 8.64 5.09
C ILE A 75 9.98 10.10 5.50
N ASP A 76 10.95 10.78 4.87
CA ASP A 76 11.28 12.17 5.18
C ASP A 76 10.12 13.10 4.78
N LEU A 77 9.41 12.81 3.68
CA LEU A 77 8.18 13.53 3.31
C LEU A 77 7.01 13.23 4.24
N PHE A 78 6.85 11.98 4.69
CA PHE A 78 5.78 11.63 5.62
C PHE A 78 5.96 12.32 6.97
N ALA A 79 7.22 12.52 7.40
CA ALA A 79 7.57 13.28 8.59
C ALA A 79 7.34 14.80 8.44
N HIS A 80 7.17 15.30 7.21
CA HIS A 80 7.07 16.73 6.95
C HIS A 80 5.72 17.31 7.42
N ARG A 81 5.76 18.41 8.19
CA ARG A 81 4.57 19.03 8.83
C ARG A 81 3.43 19.39 7.86
N ASN A 82 3.78 19.71 6.61
CA ASN A 82 2.82 20.09 5.59
C ASN A 82 2.18 18.88 4.91
N THR A 83 2.71 17.66 5.06
CA THR A 83 2.12 16.46 4.46
C THR A 83 0.81 16.13 5.14
N LYS A 84 -0.24 15.97 4.34
CA LYS A 84 -1.61 15.70 4.82
C LYS A 84 -2.23 14.44 4.25
N LEU A 85 -1.69 13.91 3.16
CA LEU A 85 -2.25 12.75 2.48
C LEU A 85 -1.15 11.94 1.81
N PHE A 86 -1.27 10.62 1.96
CA PHE A 86 -0.51 9.66 1.16
C PHE A 86 -1.42 8.98 0.14
N ILE A 87 -1.01 8.96 -1.13
CA ILE A 87 -1.67 8.21 -2.19
C ILE A 87 -0.76 7.08 -2.65
N GLY A 88 -1.26 5.84 -2.60
CA GLY A 88 -0.48 4.67 -2.99
C GLY A 88 -1.31 3.45 -3.32
N HIS A 89 -0.62 2.38 -3.69
CA HIS A 89 -1.23 1.11 -4.13
C HIS A 89 -1.81 0.22 -3.02
N GLY A 90 -1.70 0.57 -1.74
CA GLY A 90 -2.17 -0.30 -0.64
C GLY A 90 -1.22 -1.45 -0.28
N GLY A 91 0.04 -1.37 -0.67
CA GLY A 91 1.08 -2.28 -0.15
C GLY A 91 1.29 -2.09 1.35
N ASN A 92 1.52 -3.19 2.08
CA ASN A 92 1.54 -3.18 3.54
C ASN A 92 2.61 -2.23 4.13
N ASN A 93 3.80 -2.16 3.53
CA ASN A 93 4.87 -1.27 4.03
C ASN A 93 4.47 0.20 4.00
N GLY A 94 3.97 0.70 2.87
CA GLY A 94 3.53 2.10 2.74
C GLY A 94 2.38 2.43 3.69
N GLN A 95 1.43 1.51 3.89
CA GLN A 95 0.36 1.69 4.87
C GLN A 95 0.90 1.79 6.31
N MET A 96 1.85 0.95 6.68
CA MET A 96 2.45 0.96 8.02
C MET A 96 3.25 2.24 8.27
N GLU A 97 3.97 2.73 7.27
CA GLU A 97 4.67 4.02 7.33
C GLU A 97 3.67 5.18 7.45
N ALA A 98 2.57 5.17 6.70
CA ALA A 98 1.52 6.18 6.83
C ALA A 98 0.86 6.16 8.21
N VAL A 99 0.60 4.98 8.78
CA VAL A 99 0.12 4.83 10.16
C VAL A 99 1.15 5.37 11.16
N TYR A 100 2.44 5.06 10.98
CA TYR A 100 3.51 5.57 11.84
C TYR A 100 3.50 7.11 11.91
N TYR A 101 3.35 7.78 10.76
CA TYR A 101 3.32 9.25 10.67
C TYR A 101 1.92 9.87 10.86
N GLY A 102 0.87 9.06 11.02
CA GLY A 102 -0.47 9.58 11.22
C GLY A 102 -1.05 10.26 9.97
N LEU A 103 -0.74 9.75 8.78
CA LEU A 103 -1.18 10.30 7.50
C LEU A 103 -2.34 9.49 6.90
N PRO A 104 -3.52 10.10 6.70
CA PRO A 104 -4.62 9.41 6.03
C PRO A 104 -4.26 9.12 4.57
N MET A 105 -5.04 8.22 3.97
CA MET A 105 -4.71 7.63 2.67
C MET A 105 -5.82 7.77 1.63
N ALA A 106 -5.42 7.83 0.36
CA ALA A 106 -6.28 7.43 -0.75
C ALA A 106 -5.58 6.29 -1.49
N THR A 107 -6.20 5.11 -1.46
CA THR A 107 -5.57 3.88 -1.94
C THR A 107 -6.11 3.50 -3.31
N LEU A 108 -5.20 3.21 -4.26
CA LEU A 108 -5.52 2.73 -5.59
C LEU A 108 -4.89 1.34 -5.82
N PRO A 109 -5.52 0.24 -5.36
CA PRO A 109 -4.98 -1.10 -5.44
C PRO A 109 -4.73 -1.56 -6.87
N ILE A 110 -3.65 -2.32 -7.10
CA ILE A 110 -3.24 -2.78 -8.43
C ILE A 110 -3.32 -4.31 -8.55
N PHE A 111 -2.73 -5.05 -7.62
CA PHE A 111 -2.64 -6.52 -7.66
C PHE A 111 -2.45 -7.16 -6.28
N GLY A 112 -2.60 -8.49 -6.20
CA GLY A 112 -2.25 -9.27 -5.02
C GLY A 112 -3.07 -8.93 -3.78
N ASP A 113 -2.40 -8.82 -2.63
CA ASP A 113 -2.99 -8.56 -1.32
C ASP A 113 -3.40 -7.08 -1.12
N GLN A 114 -3.03 -6.19 -2.03
CA GLN A 114 -3.30 -4.75 -1.96
C GLN A 114 -4.80 -4.44 -1.81
N PHE A 115 -5.67 -5.20 -2.49
CA PHE A 115 -7.12 -5.01 -2.38
C PHE A 115 -7.63 -5.29 -0.96
N TYR A 116 -7.16 -6.38 -0.36
CA TYR A 116 -7.49 -6.74 1.01
C TYR A 116 -6.93 -5.71 2.01
N ASN A 117 -5.66 -5.33 1.83
CA ASN A 117 -5.02 -4.33 2.68
C ASN A 117 -5.73 -2.98 2.62
N ALA A 118 -6.19 -2.55 1.44
CA ALA A 118 -6.96 -1.32 1.27
C ALA A 118 -8.27 -1.39 2.07
N GLN A 119 -9.09 -2.41 1.84
CA GLN A 119 -10.36 -2.59 2.57
C GLN A 119 -10.17 -2.60 4.09
N ARG A 120 -9.08 -3.20 4.57
CA ARG A 120 -8.74 -3.24 6.00
C ARG A 120 -8.53 -1.84 6.60
N ILE A 121 -7.89 -0.92 5.88
CA ILE A 121 -7.65 0.44 6.37
C ILE A 121 -8.86 1.36 6.14
N THR A 122 -9.62 1.16 5.06
CA THR A 122 -10.89 1.85 4.82
C THR A 122 -11.91 1.55 5.91
N ALA A 123 -12.01 0.29 6.35
CA ALA A 123 -12.87 -0.11 7.47
C ALA A 123 -12.52 0.57 8.81
N ARG A 124 -11.34 1.20 8.91
CA ARG A 124 -10.91 2.00 10.07
C ARG A 124 -11.13 3.51 9.87
N ASN A 125 -11.78 3.91 8.77
CA ASN A 125 -12.13 5.30 8.46
C ASN A 125 -10.95 6.27 8.49
N TYR A 126 -9.82 5.89 7.88
CA TYR A 126 -8.69 6.80 7.57
C TYR A 126 -8.18 6.64 6.12
N ASP A 127 -8.99 6.03 5.25
CA ASP A 127 -8.65 5.77 3.86
C ASP A 127 -9.89 5.84 2.94
N ARG A 128 -9.66 6.22 1.68
CA ARG A 128 -10.61 6.05 0.58
C ARG A 128 -10.01 5.15 -0.49
N VAL A 129 -10.70 4.07 -0.85
CA VAL A 129 -10.30 3.22 -1.99
C VAL A 129 -10.87 3.78 -3.28
N VAL A 130 -10.02 3.88 -4.31
CA VAL A 130 -10.39 4.27 -5.67
C VAL A 130 -9.94 3.16 -6.62
N ASN A 131 -10.83 2.73 -7.52
CA ASN A 131 -10.49 1.67 -8.47
C ASN A 131 -9.57 2.22 -9.57
N ILE A 132 -8.27 1.88 -9.53
CA ILE A 132 -7.26 2.38 -10.48
C ILE A 132 -7.59 2.12 -11.96
N ARG A 133 -8.41 1.11 -12.26
CA ARG A 133 -8.76 0.73 -13.64
C ARG A 133 -9.92 1.54 -14.21
N GLU A 134 -10.79 2.05 -13.35
CA GLU A 134 -12.11 2.55 -13.76
C GLU A 134 -12.41 3.98 -13.30
N PHE A 135 -11.67 4.48 -12.30
CA PHE A 135 -11.98 5.75 -11.63
C PHE A 135 -12.19 6.89 -12.60
N THR A 136 -13.15 7.79 -12.35
CA THR A 136 -13.28 9.04 -13.10
C THR A 136 -12.37 10.13 -12.51
N LYS A 137 -12.13 11.23 -13.25
CA LYS A 137 -11.36 12.36 -12.69
C LYS A 137 -12.04 12.91 -11.43
N ASP A 138 -13.36 12.99 -11.46
CA ASP A 138 -14.18 13.48 -10.35
C ASP A 138 -14.11 12.54 -9.17
N GLU A 139 -14.17 11.21 -9.37
CA GLU A 139 -14.08 10.23 -8.29
C GLU A 139 -12.75 10.33 -7.53
N LEU A 140 -11.62 10.45 -8.24
CA LEU A 140 -10.33 10.62 -7.58
C LEU A 140 -10.22 11.98 -6.89
N TYR A 141 -10.75 13.05 -7.50
CA TYR A 141 -10.76 14.37 -6.90
C TYR A 141 -11.60 14.38 -5.61
N GLU A 142 -12.80 13.82 -5.64
CA GLU A 142 -13.70 13.70 -4.50
C GLU A 142 -13.10 12.85 -3.38
N ALA A 143 -12.46 11.72 -3.72
CA ALA A 143 -11.77 10.90 -2.73
C ALA A 143 -10.66 11.68 -2.02
N ILE A 144 -9.85 12.44 -2.75
CA ILE A 144 -8.79 13.29 -2.18
C ILE A 144 -9.39 14.42 -1.33
N ALA A 145 -10.42 15.10 -1.86
CA ALA A 145 -11.08 16.21 -1.17
C ALA A 145 -11.80 15.78 0.10
N ASP A 146 -12.45 14.61 0.10
CA ASP A 146 -13.08 14.01 1.28
C ASP A 146 -12.05 13.71 2.36
N VAL A 147 -10.94 13.04 2.00
CA VAL A 147 -9.89 12.71 2.97
C VAL A 147 -9.23 13.95 3.57
N LEU A 148 -8.99 14.98 2.76
CA LEU A 148 -8.39 16.23 3.21
C LEU A 148 -9.38 17.13 3.99
N GLY A 149 -10.67 17.07 3.66
CA GLY A 149 -11.72 17.93 4.24
C GLY A 149 -12.41 17.35 5.47
N ASN A 150 -12.39 16.02 5.66
CA ASN A 150 -13.07 15.35 6.76
C ASN A 150 -12.08 14.99 7.88
N GLN A 151 -12.18 15.75 8.98
CA GLN A 151 -11.32 15.60 10.16
C GLN A 151 -11.36 14.18 10.78
N THR A 152 -12.44 13.43 10.55
CA THR A 152 -12.57 12.04 11.04
C THR A 152 -11.42 11.15 10.55
N TYR A 153 -10.99 11.30 9.29
CA TYR A 153 -9.88 10.51 8.75
C TYR A 153 -8.57 10.82 9.48
N ALA A 154 -8.29 12.11 9.68
CA ALA A 154 -7.10 12.57 10.42
C ALA A 154 -7.13 12.10 11.88
N ASP A 155 -8.24 12.26 12.59
CA ASP A 155 -8.37 11.87 14.00
C ASP A 155 -8.20 10.36 14.19
N ASN A 156 -8.79 9.56 13.31
CA ASN A 156 -8.69 8.10 13.35
C ASN A 156 -7.26 7.61 13.11
N ILE A 157 -6.57 8.12 12.09
CA ILE A 157 -5.18 7.71 11.86
C ILE A 157 -4.23 8.24 12.92
N GLN A 158 -4.47 9.43 13.47
CA GLN A 158 -3.68 9.94 14.59
C GLN A 158 -3.86 9.08 15.84
N LYS A 159 -5.08 8.60 16.10
CA LYS A 159 -5.32 7.59 17.14
C LYS A 159 -4.57 6.29 16.86
N CYS A 160 -4.62 5.78 15.63
CA CYS A 160 -3.89 4.57 15.23
C CYS A 160 -2.36 4.75 15.34
N SER A 161 -1.83 5.92 14.97
CA SER A 161 -0.42 6.27 15.11
C SER A 161 0.00 6.24 16.58
N ARG A 162 -0.77 6.89 17.48
CA ARG A 162 -0.49 6.84 18.93
C ARG A 162 -0.49 5.41 19.48
N ILE A 163 -1.44 4.58 19.05
CA ILE A 163 -1.47 3.16 19.42
C ILE A 163 -0.22 2.44 18.89
N PHE A 164 0.17 2.70 17.64
CA PHE A 164 1.36 2.11 17.02
C PHE A 164 2.63 2.44 17.81
N HIS A 165 2.81 3.71 18.18
CA HIS A 165 3.94 4.18 19.00
C HIS A 165 3.89 3.70 20.45
N SER A 166 2.73 3.30 20.96
CA SER A 166 2.59 2.73 22.31
C SER A 166 2.94 1.24 22.40
N MET A 167 3.16 0.57 21.26
CA MET A 167 3.52 -0.84 21.25
C MET A 167 4.87 -1.07 21.93
N ARG A 168 5.09 -2.28 22.47
CA ARG A 168 6.39 -2.63 23.09
C ARG A 168 7.54 -2.38 22.13
N ASP A 169 8.64 -1.94 22.73
CA ASP A 169 9.88 -1.67 22.03
C ASP A 169 10.30 -2.89 21.16
N PRO A 170 10.65 -2.68 19.88
CA PRO A 170 11.05 -3.75 18.98
C PRO A 170 12.23 -4.57 19.49
N HIS A 171 13.17 -3.98 20.25
CA HIS A 171 14.30 -4.70 20.82
C HIS A 171 13.83 -5.64 21.93
N GLU A 172 12.96 -5.18 22.83
CA GLU A 172 12.40 -6.06 23.86
C GLU A 172 11.64 -7.24 23.25
N ARG A 173 10.85 -7.00 22.21
CA ARG A 173 10.14 -8.06 21.49
C ARG A 173 11.10 -9.05 20.83
N LEU A 174 12.17 -8.56 20.21
CA LEU A 174 13.21 -9.40 19.63
C LEU A 174 13.87 -10.28 20.69
N LEU A 175 14.32 -9.67 21.79
CA LEU A 175 14.96 -10.39 22.90
C LEU A 175 14.05 -11.47 23.47
N PHE A 176 12.76 -11.16 23.65
CA PHE A 176 11.77 -12.13 24.10
C PHE A 176 11.70 -13.35 23.17
N TRP A 177 11.56 -13.14 21.85
CA TRP A 177 11.44 -14.25 20.90
C TRP A 177 12.73 -15.05 20.75
N VAL A 178 13.90 -14.40 20.85
CA VAL A 178 15.19 -15.09 20.87
C VAL A 178 15.31 -15.99 22.10
N ASP A 179 15.03 -15.46 23.30
CA ASP A 179 15.05 -16.24 24.55
C ASP A 179 14.05 -17.39 24.53
N HIS A 180 12.85 -17.17 23.98
CA HIS A 180 11.83 -18.21 23.80
C HIS A 180 12.34 -19.38 22.96
N VAL A 181 12.95 -19.10 21.81
CA VAL A 181 13.49 -20.14 20.92
C VAL A 181 14.67 -20.86 21.56
N LEU A 182 15.55 -20.15 22.26
CA LEU A 182 16.68 -20.77 22.97
C LEU A 182 16.22 -21.73 24.08
N ARG A 183 15.10 -21.42 24.76
CA ARG A 183 14.58 -22.24 25.86
C ARG A 183 13.73 -23.41 25.41
N PHE A 184 12.89 -23.23 24.40
CA PHE A 184 11.85 -24.20 24.04
C PHE A 184 12.00 -24.81 22.64
N GLY A 185 13.01 -24.39 21.88
CA GLY A 185 13.11 -24.72 20.46
C GLY A 185 12.18 -23.86 19.59
N GLY A 186 12.26 -24.06 18.26
CA GLY A 186 11.52 -23.26 17.27
C GLY A 186 10.46 -24.03 16.48
N ASP A 187 10.32 -25.35 16.72
CA ASP A 187 9.49 -26.21 15.87
C ASP A 187 8.01 -25.81 15.88
N HIS A 188 7.49 -25.38 17.03
CA HIS A 188 6.10 -24.90 17.15
C HIS A 188 5.85 -23.52 16.52
N LEU A 189 6.90 -22.78 16.17
CA LEU A 189 6.79 -21.50 15.46
C LEU A 189 6.85 -21.67 13.93
N ARG A 190 7.22 -22.86 13.46
CA ARG A 190 7.30 -23.18 12.04
C ARG A 190 5.94 -23.70 11.56
N PRO A 191 5.39 -23.13 10.48
CA PRO A 191 4.18 -23.69 9.91
C PRO A 191 4.46 -25.06 9.29
N THR A 192 3.59 -26.04 9.56
CA THR A 192 3.77 -27.45 9.20
C THR A 192 3.98 -27.68 7.69
N TYR A 193 3.53 -26.76 6.83
CA TYR A 193 3.71 -26.89 5.39
C TYR A 193 5.19 -26.87 4.95
N MET A 194 6.09 -26.31 5.76
CA MET A 194 7.52 -26.28 5.44
C MET A 194 8.18 -27.65 5.49
N ASP A 195 7.59 -28.60 6.20
CA ASP A 195 8.10 -29.97 6.33
C ASP A 195 7.38 -30.95 5.39
N LEU A 196 6.47 -30.45 4.55
CA LEU A 196 5.75 -31.28 3.58
C LEU A 196 6.60 -31.57 2.35
N THR A 197 6.55 -32.82 1.88
CA THR A 197 7.03 -33.18 0.55
C THR A 197 6.16 -32.54 -0.52
N LEU A 198 6.73 -32.27 -1.71
CA LEU A 198 6.03 -31.57 -2.80
C LEU A 198 4.67 -32.19 -3.15
N TRP A 199 4.56 -33.52 -3.18
CA TRP A 199 3.28 -34.17 -3.50
C TRP A 199 2.20 -34.01 -2.43
N LYS A 200 2.57 -33.88 -1.15
CA LYS A 200 1.63 -33.54 -0.07
C LYS A 200 1.24 -32.07 -0.13
N PHE A 201 2.21 -31.21 -0.40
CA PHE A 201 1.96 -29.77 -0.56
C PHE A 201 0.98 -29.49 -1.71
N PHE A 202 1.12 -30.17 -2.84
CA PHE A 202 0.20 -30.08 -3.98
C PHE A 202 -1.02 -31.01 -3.90
N MET A 203 -1.19 -31.74 -2.79
CA MET A 203 -2.31 -32.67 -2.54
C MET A 203 -2.58 -33.66 -3.70
N LEU A 204 -1.51 -34.21 -4.28
CA LEU A 204 -1.60 -35.08 -5.46
C LEU A 204 -2.37 -36.38 -5.20
N ASP A 205 -2.35 -36.86 -3.96
CA ASP A 205 -3.14 -37.99 -3.47
C ASP A 205 -4.65 -37.69 -3.52
N VAL A 206 -5.06 -36.50 -3.07
CA VAL A 206 -6.46 -36.05 -3.12
C VAL A 206 -6.92 -35.86 -4.57
N VAL A 207 -6.09 -35.22 -5.41
CA VAL A 207 -6.38 -35.08 -6.84
C VAL A 207 -6.53 -36.46 -7.50
N GLY A 208 -5.64 -37.40 -7.19
CA GLY A 208 -5.71 -38.77 -7.68
C GLY A 208 -7.00 -39.48 -7.27
N ALA A 209 -7.40 -39.37 -6.00
CA ALA A 209 -8.65 -39.96 -5.50
C ALA A 209 -9.90 -39.38 -6.20
N ILE A 210 -9.94 -38.06 -6.41
CA ILE A 210 -11.02 -37.39 -7.14
C ILE A 210 -11.07 -37.88 -8.59
N LEU A 211 -9.92 -37.98 -9.29
CA LEU A 211 -9.87 -38.47 -10.66
C LEU A 211 -10.37 -39.91 -10.78
N VAL A 212 -9.96 -40.79 -9.87
CA VAL A 212 -10.44 -42.18 -9.83
C VAL A 212 -11.95 -42.24 -9.62
N PHE A 213 -12.49 -41.44 -8.69
CA PHE A 213 -13.93 -41.38 -8.44
C PHE A 213 -14.71 -40.89 -9.67
N LEU A 214 -14.23 -39.85 -10.35
CA LEU A 214 -14.85 -39.32 -11.57
C LEU A 214 -14.82 -40.35 -12.70
N LEU A 215 -13.67 -41.01 -12.93
CA LEU A 215 -13.55 -42.06 -13.95
C LEU A 215 -14.45 -43.26 -13.67
N ALA A 216 -14.55 -43.69 -12.41
CA ALA A 216 -15.46 -44.76 -12.00
C ALA A 216 -16.93 -44.38 -12.24
N THR A 217 -17.31 -43.13 -11.93
CA THR A 217 -18.66 -42.61 -12.16
C THR A 217 -18.99 -42.60 -13.66
N VAL A 218 -18.09 -42.07 -14.49
CA VAL A 218 -18.26 -42.06 -15.96
C VAL A 218 -18.38 -43.50 -16.49
N TYR A 219 -17.52 -44.41 -16.02
CA TYR A 219 -17.58 -45.81 -16.41
C TYR A 219 -18.92 -46.47 -16.04
N CYS A 220 -19.45 -46.21 -14.85
CA CYS A 220 -20.75 -46.73 -14.42
C CYS A 220 -21.94 -46.13 -15.18
N ILE A 221 -21.84 -44.89 -15.69
CA ILE A 221 -22.89 -44.25 -16.50
C ILE A 221 -22.85 -44.76 -17.94
N TRP A 222 -21.65 -45.06 -18.46
CA TRP A 222 -21.45 -45.47 -19.85
C TRP A 222 -21.71 -46.97 -20.09
N LYS A 223 -21.81 -47.75 -19.02
CA LYS A 223 -22.10 -49.19 -19.02
C LYS A 223 -23.58 -49.44 -18.73
#